data_AF-A0A3A0A7G0-F1
#
_entry.id   AF-A0A3A0A7G0-F1
#
_cell.length_a   1.000
_cell.length_b   1.000
_cell.length_c   1.000
_cell.angle_alpha   90.00
_cell.angle_beta   90.00
_cell.angle_gamma   90.00
#
_symmetry.space_group_name_H-M   'P 1'
#
loop_
_entity.id
_entity.type
_entity.pdbx_description
1 polymer ?
#
loop_
_entity_poly.entity_id
_entity_poly.type
_entity_poly.pdbx_seq_one_letter_code
_entity_poly.pdbx_strand_id
1 'polypeptide(L)'
;MELLDAWLAGEVDVRQAVVTLPQARRTYRISVPTDAARERLFAAAKADPTIVAPHWSRVWASGMALADVVLARRAELRGRTVLELGSGLGVTATAALEAGAHVHTMDCSPLALAL
;
A
#
# COMPACT_ATOMS: atom_id res chain seq x y z
N MET A 1 -5.81 11.68 -14.36
CA MET A 1 -4.69 10.74 -14.15
C MET A 1 -3.37 11.46 -14.39
N GLU A 2 -3.19 12.13 -15.52
CA GLU A 2 -1.97 12.89 -15.88
C GLU A 2 -1.46 13.91 -14.83
N LEU A 3 -2.36 14.66 -14.17
CA LEU A 3 -1.99 15.58 -13.08
C LEU A 3 -1.46 14.87 -11.82
N LEU A 4 -2.04 13.70 -11.49
CA LEU A 4 -1.61 12.89 -10.35
C LEU A 4 -0.24 12.27 -10.65
N ASP A 5 -0.06 11.75 -11.85
CA ASP A 5 1.21 11.14 -12.29
C ASP A 5 2.34 12.18 -12.32
N ALA A 6 2.06 13.39 -12.81
CA ALA A 6 3.02 14.49 -12.81
C ALA A 6 3.38 14.95 -11.39
N TRP A 7 2.39 15.02 -10.49
CA TRP A 7 2.64 15.32 -9.08
C TRP A 7 3.48 14.24 -8.41
N LEU A 8 3.10 12.96 -8.53
CA LEU A 8 3.84 11.82 -7.99
C LEU A 8 5.29 11.78 -8.47
N ALA A 9 5.52 12.05 -9.75
CA ALA A 9 6.86 12.10 -10.33
C ALA A 9 7.74 13.21 -9.72
N GLY A 10 7.14 14.28 -9.19
CA GLY A 10 7.85 15.33 -8.46
C GLY A 10 8.12 15.01 -6.99
N GLU A 11 7.34 14.11 -6.39
CA GLU A 11 7.40 13.82 -4.95
C GLU A 11 8.20 12.56 -4.61
N VAL A 12 8.04 11.48 -5.40
CA VAL A 12 8.65 10.18 -5.08
C VAL A 12 8.90 9.34 -6.33
N ASP A 13 10.15 8.91 -6.52
CA ASP A 13 10.48 7.93 -7.55
C ASP A 13 9.90 6.56 -7.19
N VAL A 14 9.08 6.00 -8.07
CA VAL A 14 8.42 4.70 -7.87
C VAL A 14 8.88 3.64 -8.86
N ARG A 15 8.77 2.39 -8.46
CA ARG A 15 8.96 1.21 -9.31
C ARG A 15 7.83 0.22 -9.07
N GLN A 16 7.59 -0.65 -10.05
CA GLN A 16 6.68 -1.78 -9.86
C GLN A 16 7.40 -2.89 -9.10
N ALA A 17 6.79 -3.38 -8.02
CA ALA A 17 7.19 -4.58 -7.32
C ALA A 17 6.14 -5.68 -7.50
N VAL A 18 6.62 -6.92 -7.59
CA VAL A 18 5.75 -8.10 -7.62
C VAL A 18 5.69 -8.67 -6.21
N VAL A 19 4.48 -8.76 -5.67
CA VAL A 19 4.20 -9.28 -4.33
C VAL A 19 3.40 -10.57 -4.49
N THR A 20 3.98 -11.69 -4.09
CA THR A 20 3.30 -12.98 -4.08
C THR A 20 2.86 -13.30 -2.67
N LEU A 21 1.56 -13.46 -2.46
CA LEU A 21 0.99 -13.84 -1.18
C LEU A 21 1.45 -15.25 -0.78
N PRO A 22 1.94 -15.47 0.45
CA PRO A 22 2.55 -16.72 0.85
C PRO A 22 1.59 -17.91 0.86
N GLN A 23 0.31 -17.73 1.23
CA GLN A 23 -0.65 -18.83 1.30
C GLN A 23 -1.47 -19.00 0.01
N ALA A 24 -2.16 -17.95 -0.46
CA ALA A 24 -3.02 -18.00 -1.64
C ALA A 24 -2.25 -18.13 -2.96
N ARG A 25 -0.92 -17.88 -2.93
CA ARG A 25 -0.05 -17.82 -4.13
C ARG A 25 -0.55 -16.83 -5.18
N ARG A 26 -1.36 -15.86 -4.75
CA ARG A 26 -1.85 -14.77 -5.58
C ARG A 26 -0.76 -13.73 -5.73
N THR A 27 -0.61 -13.18 -6.92
CA THR A 27 0.43 -12.20 -7.22
C THR A 27 -0.18 -10.86 -7.55
N TYR A 28 0.29 -9.82 -6.88
CA TYR A 28 -0.05 -8.43 -7.16
C TYR A 28 1.16 -7.66 -7.68
N ARG A 29 0.89 -6.69 -8.54
CA ARG A 29 1.87 -5.69 -8.95
C ARG A 29 1.55 -4.42 -8.20
N ILE A 30 2.50 -3.95 -7.39
CA ILE A 30 2.33 -2.84 -6.45
C ILE A 30 3.37 -1.77 -6.77
N SER A 31 2.93 -0.52 -6.84
CA SER A 31 3.82 0.64 -6.94
C SER A 31 4.51 0.83 -5.60
N VAL A 32 5.84 0.83 -5.58
CA VAL A 32 6.63 1.04 -4.36
C VAL A 32 7.68 2.11 -4.61
N PRO A 33 8.04 2.93 -3.61
CA PRO A 33 9.20 3.81 -3.73
C PRO A 33 10.47 3.03 -4.07
N THR A 34 11.33 3.61 -4.89
CA THR A 34 12.67 3.06 -5.13
C THR A 34 13.48 3.04 -3.83
N ASP A 35 14.55 2.24 -3.76
CA ASP A 35 15.39 2.20 -2.56
C ASP A 35 16.03 3.57 -2.25
N ALA A 36 16.46 4.30 -3.29
CA ALA A 36 16.99 5.65 -3.16
C ALA A 36 15.92 6.64 -2.66
N ALA A 37 14.69 6.58 -3.20
CA ALA A 37 13.60 7.42 -2.72
C ALA A 37 13.26 7.11 -1.25
N ARG A 38 13.21 5.82 -0.89
CA ARG A 38 12.97 5.39 0.48
C ARG A 38 14.05 5.90 1.44
N GLU A 39 15.33 5.80 1.07
CA GLU A 39 16.42 6.33 1.89
C GLU A 39 16.28 7.84 2.13
N ARG A 40 15.93 8.61 1.10
CA ARG A 40 15.66 10.05 1.23
C ARG A 40 14.49 10.33 2.17
N LEU A 41 13.38 9.58 2.05
CA LEU A 41 12.22 9.73 2.94
C LEU A 41 12.61 9.47 4.41
N PHE A 42 13.38 8.42 4.70
CA PHE A 42 13.85 8.13 6.05
C PHE A 42 14.87 9.17 6.56
N ALA A 43 15.74 9.67 5.69
CA ALA A 43 16.68 10.74 6.04
C ALA A 43 15.95 12.05 6.40
N ALA A 44 14.91 12.41 5.64
CA ALA A 44 14.05 13.56 5.95
C ALA A 44 13.35 13.40 7.31
N ALA A 45 12.73 12.24 7.58
CA ALA A 45 12.09 11.96 8.87
C ALA A 45 13.06 11.94 10.05
N LYS A 46 14.34 11.61 9.81
CA LYS A 46 15.39 11.69 10.84
C LYS A 46 15.83 13.13 11.10
N ALA A 47 15.81 13.98 10.08
CA ALA A 47 16.22 15.39 10.18
C ALA A 47 15.14 16.27 10.82
N ASP A 48 13.86 15.92 10.66
CA ASP A 48 12.73 16.67 11.20
C ASP A 48 11.76 15.74 11.99
N PRO A 49 11.72 15.86 13.34
CA PRO A 49 10.83 15.06 14.19
C PRO A 49 9.33 15.26 13.94
N THR A 50 8.92 16.31 13.23
CA THR A 50 7.53 16.53 12.85
C THR A 50 7.09 15.62 11.69
N ILE A 51 8.04 15.08 10.94
CA ILE A 51 7.79 14.14 9.85
C ILE A 51 7.71 12.72 10.42
N VAL A 52 6.54 12.09 10.26
CA VAL A 52 6.34 10.70 10.65
C VAL A 52 7.24 9.79 9.81
N ALA A 53 7.89 8.83 10.45
CA ALA A 53 8.72 7.86 9.75
C ALA A 53 7.93 7.13 8.65
N PRO A 54 8.45 7.05 7.41
CA PRO A 54 7.72 6.61 6.22
C PRO A 54 7.58 5.09 6.16
N HIS A 55 6.99 4.48 7.19
CA HIS A 55 6.80 3.04 7.27
C HIS A 55 5.92 2.49 6.14
N TRP A 56 5.04 3.33 5.58
CA TRP A 56 4.25 3.02 4.39
C TRP A 56 5.11 2.68 3.17
N SER A 57 6.38 3.10 3.11
CA SER A 57 7.23 3.01 1.90
C SER A 57 7.73 1.59 1.57
N ARG A 58 7.21 0.55 2.21
CA ARG A 58 7.54 -0.85 1.95
C ARG A 58 6.33 -1.74 2.14
N VAL A 59 6.33 -2.89 1.46
CA VAL A 59 5.34 -3.94 1.71
C VAL A 59 5.70 -4.67 3.00
N TRP A 60 4.77 -4.71 3.95
CA TRP A 60 4.93 -5.42 5.21
C TRP A 60 4.42 -6.86 5.11
N ALA A 61 5.13 -7.79 5.76
CA ALA A 61 4.72 -9.19 5.83
C ALA A 61 3.33 -9.36 6.48
N SER A 62 2.98 -8.50 7.44
CA SER A 62 1.65 -8.47 8.05
C SER A 62 0.54 -8.12 7.05
N GLY A 63 0.77 -7.15 6.16
CA GLY A 63 -0.19 -6.82 5.09
C GLY A 63 -0.39 -7.97 4.10
N MET A 64 0.68 -8.70 3.77
CA MET A 64 0.59 -9.91 2.95
C MET A 64 -0.20 -11.03 3.67
N ALA A 65 0.08 -11.27 4.95
CA ALA A 65 -0.64 -12.26 5.74
C ALA A 65 -2.13 -11.92 5.90
N LEU A 66 -2.46 -10.64 6.09
CA LEU A 66 -3.85 -10.20 6.17
C LEU A 66 -4.55 -10.31 4.81
N ALA A 67 -3.86 -10.03 3.71
CA ALA A 67 -4.38 -10.26 2.36
C ALA A 67 -4.72 -11.75 2.12
N ASP A 68 -3.88 -12.67 2.61
CA ASP A 68 -4.18 -14.10 2.56
C ASP A 68 -5.44 -14.47 3.34
N VAL A 69 -5.61 -13.91 4.55
CA VAL A 69 -6.84 -14.11 5.35
C VAL A 69 -8.07 -13.56 4.62
N VAL A 70 -7.96 -12.38 4.01
CA VAL A 70 -9.02 -11.74 3.24
C VAL A 70 -9.47 -12.63 2.08
N LEU A 71 -8.54 -13.16 1.29
CA LEU A 71 -8.87 -14.06 0.18
C LEU A 71 -9.46 -15.39 0.66
N ALA A 72 -8.93 -15.95 1.75
CA ALA A 72 -9.49 -17.16 2.36
C ALA A 72 -10.94 -16.96 2.83
N ARG A 73 -11.30 -15.74 3.25
CA ARG A 73 -12.64 -15.36 3.72
C ARG A 73 -13.44 -14.54 2.71
N ARG A 74 -13.10 -14.63 1.41
CA ARG A 74 -13.73 -13.80 0.35
C ARG A 74 -15.26 -13.87 0.34
N ALA A 75 -15.83 -15.01 0.70
CA ALA A 75 -17.29 -15.20 0.74
C ALA A 75 -17.97 -14.29 1.78
N GLU A 76 -17.27 -13.97 2.87
CA GLU A 76 -17.76 -13.13 3.96
C GLU A 76 -17.60 -11.63 3.68
N LEU A 77 -16.80 -11.26 2.67
CA LEU A 77 -16.46 -9.88 2.33
C LEU A 77 -17.19 -9.36 1.09
N ARG A 78 -17.60 -10.26 0.19
CA ARG A 78 -18.27 -9.90 -1.06
C ARG A 78 -19.50 -9.02 -0.81
N GLY A 79 -19.54 -7.86 -1.47
CA GLY A 79 -20.62 -6.86 -1.36
C GLY A 79 -20.61 -6.05 -0.07
N ARG A 80 -19.66 -6.28 0.84
CA ARG A 80 -19.56 -5.50 2.10
C ARG A 80 -18.71 -4.26 1.91
N THR A 81 -19.05 -3.21 2.64
CA THR A 81 -18.19 -2.03 2.78
C THR A 81 -17.17 -2.27 3.89
N VAL A 82 -15.89 -2.04 3.61
CA VAL A 82 -14.77 -2.25 4.54
C VAL A 82 -13.89 -1.01 4.58
N LEU A 83 -13.29 -0.76 5.75
CA LEU A 83 -12.32 0.30 5.98
C LEU A 83 -10.98 -0.32 6.37
N GLU A 84 -9.92 0.02 5.64
CA GLU A 84 -8.55 -0.32 6.00
C GLU A 84 -7.84 0.92 6.58
N LEU A 85 -7.32 0.78 7.79
CA LEU A 85 -6.55 1.81 8.49
C LEU A 85 -5.05 1.51 8.36
N GLY A 86 -4.27 2.49 7.91
CA GLY A 86 -2.85 2.32 7.63
C GLY A 86 -2.61 1.46 6.40
N SER A 87 -3.28 1.77 5.29
CA SER A 87 -3.26 0.95 4.08
C SER A 87 -1.87 0.85 3.43
N GLY A 88 -0.96 1.77 3.71
CA GLY A 88 0.37 1.81 3.13
C GLY A 88 0.32 1.70 1.60
N LEU A 89 0.90 0.64 1.05
CA LEU A 89 0.94 0.37 -0.40
C LEU A 89 -0.23 -0.49 -0.91
N GLY A 90 -1.28 -0.66 -0.11
CA GLY A 90 -2.57 -1.20 -0.56
C GLY A 90 -2.61 -2.71 -0.86
N VAL A 91 -1.68 -3.52 -0.35
CA VAL A 91 -1.67 -4.99 -0.60
C VAL A 91 -2.93 -5.67 -0.07
N THR A 92 -3.36 -5.33 1.15
CA THR A 92 -4.59 -5.89 1.74
C THR A 92 -5.84 -5.31 1.09
N ALA A 93 -5.90 -3.99 0.86
CA ALA A 93 -6.97 -3.35 0.08
C ALA A 93 -7.19 -4.03 -1.27
N THR A 94 -6.10 -4.31 -2.00
CA THR A 94 -6.16 -5.00 -3.30
C THR A 94 -6.80 -6.37 -3.18
N ALA A 95 -6.44 -7.14 -2.14
CA ALA A 95 -7.07 -8.44 -1.89
C ALA A 95 -8.56 -8.31 -1.49
N ALA A 96 -8.93 -7.26 -0.75
CA ALA A 96 -10.32 -7.01 -0.37
C ALA A 96 -11.18 -6.61 -1.58
N LEU A 97 -10.64 -5.78 -2.47
CA LEU A 97 -11.26 -5.48 -3.76
C LEU A 97 -11.41 -6.75 -4.62
N GLU A 98 -10.38 -7.60 -4.71
CA GLU A 98 -10.46 -8.89 -5.41
C GLU A 98 -11.51 -9.83 -4.79
N ALA A 99 -11.67 -9.81 -3.47
CA ALA A 99 -12.71 -10.55 -2.76
C ALA A 99 -14.13 -10.00 -3.02
N GLY A 100 -14.26 -8.87 -3.71
CA GLY A 100 -15.53 -8.25 -4.09
C GLY A 100 -16.10 -7.32 -3.02
N ALA A 101 -15.27 -6.79 -2.11
CA ALA A 101 -15.69 -5.78 -1.15
C ALA A 101 -15.66 -4.36 -1.76
N HIS A 102 -16.42 -3.44 -1.15
CA HIS A 102 -16.28 -1.99 -1.37
C HIS A 102 -15.29 -1.45 -0.33
N VAL A 103 -14.11 -1.02 -0.77
CA VAL A 103 -12.99 -0.71 0.13
C VAL A 103 -12.79 0.80 0.24
N HIS A 104 -12.73 1.29 1.48
CA HIS A 104 -12.18 2.60 1.83
C HIS A 104 -10.82 2.39 2.50
N THR A 105 -9.84 3.22 2.16
CA THR A 105 -8.51 3.20 2.74
C THR A 105 -8.20 4.51 3.43
N MET A 106 -7.39 4.44 4.48
CA MET A 106 -6.87 5.60 5.19
C MET A 106 -5.40 5.35 5.52
N ASP A 107 -4.59 6.40 5.42
CA ASP A 107 -3.20 6.40 5.85
C ASP A 107 -2.85 7.81 6.35
N CYS A 108 -1.85 7.91 7.23
CA CYS A 108 -1.40 9.21 7.70
C CYS A 108 -0.51 9.93 6.68
N SER A 109 -0.02 9.22 5.66
CA SER A 109 0.76 9.81 4.57
C SER A 109 -0.09 10.03 3.31
N PRO A 110 -0.16 11.26 2.79
CA PRO A 110 -0.77 11.53 1.49
C PRO A 110 -0.12 10.75 0.34
N LEU A 111 1.20 10.51 0.41
CA LEU A 111 1.93 9.74 -0.59
C LEU A 111 1.52 8.26 -0.60
N ALA A 112 1.19 7.67 0.56
CA ALA A 112 0.67 6.31 0.61
C ALA A 112 -0.68 6.18 -0.10
N LEU A 113 -1.56 7.19 0.05
CA LEU A 113 -2.89 7.19 -0.57
C LEU A 113 -2.88 7.49 -2.07
N ALA A 114 -1.79 8.05 -2.58
CA ALA A 114 -1.64 8.40 -3.99
C ALA A 114 -1.06 7.25 -4.84
N LEU A 115 -0.56 6.18 -4.22
CA LEU A 115 0.02 5.00 -4.88
C LEU A 115 -0.95 3.83 -4.99
#